data_AF-A0A8C8ZGV4-F1
#
_entry.id   AF-A0A8C8ZGV4-F1
#
_cell.length_a   1.000
_cell.length_b   1.000
_cell.length_c   1.000
_cell.angle_alpha   90.00
_cell.angle_beta   90.00
_cell.angle_gamma   90.00
#
_symmetry.space_group_name_H-M   'P 1'
#
loop_
_entity.id
_entity.type
_entity.pdbx_description
1 polymer ?
#
loop_
_entity_poly.entity_id
_entity_poly.type
_entity_poly.pdbx_seq_one_letter_code
_entity_poly.pdbx_strand_id
1 'polypeptide(L)'
;MLVLGSQKLTELRDSVCCVGDLQIGGEFSNTPDQAPEHISKDLYKSAFFYLEGTFSSDNRYVEMQRFETIIEWSESHDRGCGKFQTVRVEDFTFSDLHIKLGFPYLHWHQGDCEHVVVITDIK
;
A
#
# COMPACT_ATOMS: atom_id res chain seq x y z
N MET A 1 14.02 -7.00 -7.85
CA MET A 1 14.15 -5.54 -7.85
C MET A 1 15.26 -5.15 -6.89
N LEU A 2 16.05 -4.13 -7.18
CA LEU A 2 17.06 -3.57 -6.28
C LEU A 2 16.66 -2.13 -5.95
N VAL A 3 16.86 -1.73 -4.70
CA VAL A 3 16.55 -0.38 -4.21
C VAL A 3 17.71 0.15 -3.38
N LEU A 4 17.86 1.47 -3.34
CA LEU A 4 18.79 2.15 -2.44
C LEU A 4 18.10 2.45 -1.11
N GLY A 5 18.85 2.42 -0.01
CA GLY A 5 18.34 2.82 1.30
C GLY A 5 17.73 4.22 1.32
N SER A 6 18.27 5.14 0.50
CA SER A 6 17.83 6.53 0.39
C SER A 6 16.57 6.73 -0.48
N GLN A 7 16.11 5.70 -1.20
CA GLN A 7 14.90 5.81 -2.01
C GLN A 7 13.68 5.87 -1.11
N LYS A 8 12.68 6.63 -1.56
CA LYS A 8 11.41 6.75 -0.84
C LYS A 8 10.54 5.52 -1.08
N LEU A 9 9.69 5.18 -0.11
CA LEU A 9 8.75 4.07 -0.27
C LEU A 9 7.73 4.31 -1.39
N THR A 10 7.51 5.56 -1.81
CA THR A 10 6.73 5.89 -3.02
C THR A 10 7.29 5.23 -4.28
N GLU A 11 8.62 5.12 -4.40
CA GLU A 11 9.25 4.48 -5.56
C GLU A 11 8.98 2.98 -5.59
N LEU A 12 9.02 2.33 -4.41
CA LEU A 12 8.61 0.93 -4.28
C LEU A 12 7.16 0.75 -4.70
N ARG A 13 6.26 1.57 -4.16
CA ARG A 13 4.83 1.53 -4.50
C ARG A 13 4.62 1.62 -6.00
N ASP A 14 5.22 2.62 -6.64
CA ASP A 14 5.02 2.89 -8.07
C ASP A 14 5.58 1.76 -8.96
N SER A 15 6.55 1.00 -8.44
CA SER A 15 7.17 -0.15 -9.11
C SER A 15 6.41 -1.48 -8.98
N VAL A 16 5.42 -1.57 -8.07
CA VAL A 16 4.60 -2.78 -7.92
C VAL A 16 3.69 -2.89 -9.14
N CYS A 17 3.84 -3.97 -9.89
CA CYS A 17 2.99 -4.28 -11.04
C CYS A 17 1.95 -5.33 -10.62
N CYS A 18 0.71 -4.91 -10.36
CA CYS A 18 -0.38 -5.83 -10.07
C CYS A 18 -1.17 -6.17 -11.34
N VAL A 19 -1.69 -7.40 -11.44
CA VAL A 19 -2.64 -7.74 -12.52
C VAL A 19 -3.96 -6.97 -12.37
N GLY A 20 -4.37 -6.68 -11.13
CA GLY A 20 -5.55 -5.86 -10.83
C GLY A 20 -5.48 -4.46 -11.43
N ASP A 21 -4.29 -3.87 -11.51
CA ASP A 21 -4.05 -2.55 -12.14
C ASP A 21 -4.47 -2.52 -13.61
N LEU A 22 -4.34 -3.64 -14.32
CA LEU A 22 -4.61 -3.77 -15.75
C LEU A 22 -6.08 -4.06 -16.05
N GLN A 23 -6.90 -4.28 -15.04
CA GLN A 23 -8.32 -4.57 -15.22
C GLN A 23 -9.07 -3.31 -15.68
N ILE A 24 -10.16 -3.54 -16.40
CA ILE A 24 -11.11 -2.48 -16.75
C ILE A 24 -11.93 -2.17 -15.49
N GLY A 25 -11.72 -1.00 -14.92
CA GLY A 25 -12.48 -0.52 -13.77
C GLY A 25 -13.63 0.39 -14.19
N GLY A 26 -14.68 0.46 -13.38
CA GLY A 26 -15.85 1.33 -13.62
C GLY A 26 -17.15 0.58 -13.92
N GLU A 27 -18.18 1.36 -14.28
CA GLU A 27 -19.55 0.89 -14.54
C GLU A 27 -19.81 1.01 -16.05
N PHE A 28 -20.18 -0.10 -16.70
CA PHE A 28 -20.40 -0.16 -18.15
C PHE A 28 -21.73 -0.79 -18.54
N SER A 29 -22.62 -1.11 -17.59
CA SER A 29 -23.89 -1.77 -17.88
C SER A 29 -24.78 -0.96 -18.83
N ASN A 30 -24.68 0.36 -18.78
CA ASN A 30 -25.42 1.27 -19.64
C ASN A 30 -24.76 1.49 -21.02
N THR A 31 -23.47 1.20 -21.15
CA THR A 31 -22.67 1.45 -22.37
C THR A 31 -21.63 0.33 -22.60
N PRO A 32 -22.07 -0.93 -22.82
CA PRO A 32 -21.16 -2.09 -22.86
C PRO A 32 -20.19 -2.09 -24.06
N ASP A 33 -20.53 -1.40 -25.14
CA ASP A 33 -19.70 -1.31 -26.35
C ASP A 33 -18.66 -0.19 -26.29
N GLN A 34 -18.68 0.64 -25.24
CA GLN A 34 -17.74 1.74 -25.09
C GLN A 34 -16.35 1.21 -24.71
N ALA A 35 -15.34 1.62 -25.47
CA ALA A 35 -13.96 1.33 -25.12
C ALA A 35 -13.62 1.99 -23.76
N PRO A 36 -13.04 1.26 -22.80
CA PRO A 36 -12.62 1.84 -21.54
C PRO A 36 -11.55 2.91 -21.75
N GLU A 37 -11.76 4.10 -21.16
CA GLU A 37 -10.77 5.19 -21.20
C GLU A 37 -9.71 5.04 -20.10
N HIS A 38 -10.05 4.31 -19.03
CA HIS A 38 -9.23 4.17 -17.83
C HIS A 38 -9.15 2.71 -17.38
N ILE A 39 -7.99 2.34 -16.84
CA ILE A 39 -7.80 1.05 -16.16
C ILE A 39 -7.95 1.23 -14.65
N SER A 40 -8.09 0.13 -13.92
CA SER A 40 -8.22 0.12 -12.47
C SER A 40 -7.12 0.92 -11.75
N LYS A 41 -5.89 0.93 -12.27
CA LYS A 41 -4.80 1.74 -11.72
C LYS A 41 -5.09 3.26 -11.72
N ASP A 42 -5.83 3.74 -12.71
CA ASP A 42 -6.18 5.15 -12.84
C ASP A 42 -7.32 5.56 -11.91
N LEU A 43 -8.19 4.61 -11.58
CA LEU A 43 -9.39 4.83 -10.77
C LEU A 43 -9.14 4.56 -9.27
N TYR A 44 -8.43 3.48 -8.95
CA TYR A 44 -8.30 2.97 -7.60
C TYR A 44 -6.88 3.17 -7.08
N LYS A 45 -6.62 4.37 -6.57
CA LYS A 45 -5.28 4.79 -6.16
C LYS A 45 -4.97 4.59 -4.68
N SER A 46 -5.88 3.99 -3.93
CA SER A 46 -5.63 3.68 -2.51
C SER A 46 -4.65 2.52 -2.38
N ALA A 47 -3.54 2.75 -1.68
CA ALA A 47 -2.56 1.72 -1.35
C ALA A 47 -1.79 2.07 -0.08
N PHE A 48 -1.41 1.07 0.70
CA PHE A 48 -0.54 1.25 1.87
C PHE A 48 0.41 0.07 2.05
N PHE A 49 1.51 0.33 2.76
CA PHE A 49 2.35 -0.72 3.30
C PHE A 49 2.08 -0.92 4.79
N TYR A 50 2.16 -2.15 5.26
CA TYR A 50 2.24 -2.47 6.66
C TYR A 50 3.60 -3.11 6.96
N LEU A 51 4.42 -2.36 7.70
CA LEU A 51 5.83 -2.65 7.96
C LEU A 51 6.08 -2.53 9.46
N GLU A 52 6.36 -3.64 10.14
CA GLU A 52 6.72 -3.66 11.58
C GLU A 52 5.75 -2.89 12.50
N GLY A 53 4.43 -3.00 12.27
CA GLY A 53 3.44 -2.26 13.08
C GLY A 53 3.13 -0.85 12.59
N THR A 54 3.76 -0.41 11.51
CA THR A 54 3.56 0.91 10.91
C THR A 54 2.79 0.81 9.60
N PHE A 55 1.63 1.46 9.55
CA PHE A 55 0.90 1.72 8.32
C PHE A 55 1.52 2.91 7.59
N SER A 56 2.03 2.69 6.40
CA SER A 56 2.61 3.73 5.55
C SER A 56 1.64 4.03 4.41
N SER A 57 1.01 5.21 4.45
CA SER A 57 -0.04 5.61 3.53
C SER A 57 0.48 6.59 2.48
N ASP A 58 -0.08 6.51 1.27
CA ASP A 58 0.25 7.42 0.17
C ASP A 58 -0.76 8.55 0.02
N ASN A 59 -0.40 9.69 0.58
CA ASN A 59 -1.26 10.86 0.64
C ASN A 59 -1.17 11.73 -0.62
N ARG A 60 -0.53 11.26 -1.70
CA ARG A 60 -0.60 11.94 -3.01
C ARG A 60 -2.04 11.96 -3.56
N TYR A 61 -2.92 11.09 -3.05
CA TYR A 61 -4.32 11.01 -3.45
C TYR A 61 -5.24 11.27 -2.25
N VAL A 62 -6.14 12.26 -2.38
CA VAL A 62 -7.00 12.78 -1.29
C VAL A 62 -8.06 11.75 -0.84
N GLU A 63 -8.39 10.79 -1.68
CA GLU A 63 -9.43 9.77 -1.44
C GLU A 63 -8.98 8.62 -0.50
N MET A 64 -7.89 8.81 0.24
CA MET A 64 -7.26 7.72 0.94
C MET A 64 -7.97 7.33 2.25
N GLN A 65 -8.03 6.02 2.48
CA GLN A 65 -8.59 5.40 3.69
C GLN A 65 -7.90 5.93 4.94
N ARG A 66 -8.68 6.48 5.86
CA ARG A 66 -8.21 6.85 7.18
C ARG A 66 -8.06 5.59 8.02
N PHE A 67 -6.82 5.25 8.38
CA PHE A 67 -6.50 4.12 9.26
C PHE A 67 -6.96 4.32 10.71
N GLU A 68 -7.48 5.50 11.03
CA GLU A 68 -8.04 5.89 12.33
C GLU A 68 -8.96 4.81 12.90
N THR A 69 -9.92 4.32 12.11
CA THR A 69 -10.83 3.27 12.59
C THR A 69 -10.12 1.95 12.92
N ILE A 70 -9.08 1.57 12.19
CA ILE A 70 -8.31 0.34 12.46
C ILE A 70 -7.46 0.53 13.72
N ILE A 71 -6.86 1.71 13.89
CA ILE A 71 -6.04 2.06 15.05
C ILE A 71 -6.93 2.12 16.30
N GLU A 72 -8.02 2.88 16.26
CA GLU A 72 -9.01 2.96 17.34
C GLU A 72 -9.59 1.58 17.66
N TRP A 73 -9.92 0.79 16.63
CA TRP A 73 -10.35 -0.59 16.83
C TRP A 73 -9.28 -1.38 17.56
N SER A 74 -8.00 -1.30 17.17
CA SER A 74 -6.91 -2.04 17.80
C SER A 74 -6.68 -1.63 19.27
N GLU A 75 -6.83 -0.33 19.59
CA GLU A 75 -6.57 0.23 20.92
C GLU A 75 -7.76 0.09 21.88
N SER A 76 -8.99 -0.03 21.36
CA SER A 76 -10.21 -0.02 22.17
C SER A 76 -10.32 -1.17 23.19
N HIS A 77 -9.55 -2.25 23.04
CA HIS A 77 -9.52 -3.38 23.98
C HIS A 77 -8.09 -3.93 24.07
N ASP A 78 -7.75 -4.57 25.20
CA ASP A 78 -6.49 -5.30 25.37
C ASP A 78 -6.48 -6.56 24.50
N ARG A 79 -6.22 -6.37 23.20
CA ARG A 79 -6.21 -7.43 22.18
C ARG A 79 -4.83 -8.03 21.96
N GLY A 80 -3.81 -7.56 22.70
CA GLY A 80 -2.41 -7.90 22.45
C GLY A 80 -1.85 -7.34 21.13
N CYS A 81 -2.61 -6.48 20.44
CA CYS A 81 -2.10 -5.71 19.31
C CYS A 81 -1.17 -4.61 19.85
N GLY A 82 0.04 -4.51 19.33
CA GLY A 82 0.93 -3.39 19.63
C GLY A 82 0.35 -2.06 19.15
N LYS A 83 0.93 -0.94 19.57
CA LYS A 83 0.50 0.38 19.09
C LYS A 83 0.84 0.53 17.61
N PHE A 84 -0.19 0.63 16.78
CA PHE A 84 -0.01 0.92 15.37
C PHE A 84 0.35 2.39 15.16
N GLN A 85 1.20 2.65 14.19
CA GLN A 85 1.60 3.99 13.79
C GLN A 85 1.18 4.25 12.35
N THR A 86 0.86 5.50 12.03
CA THR A 86 0.62 5.93 10.65
C THR A 86 1.71 6.90 10.24
N VAL A 87 2.35 6.61 9.12
CA VAL A 87 3.35 7.49 8.49
C VAL A 87 3.01 7.72 7.02
N ARG A 88 3.57 8.77 6.45
CA ARG A 88 3.43 9.09 5.03
C ARG A 88 4.55 8.44 4.25
N VAL A 89 4.25 7.70 3.19
CA VAL A 89 5.30 7.08 2.35
C VAL A 89 6.17 8.11 1.65
N GLU A 90 5.69 9.34 1.49
CA GLU A 90 6.46 10.44 0.89
C GLU A 90 7.60 10.93 1.79
N ASP A 91 7.50 10.69 3.10
CA ASP A 91 8.44 11.19 4.11
C ASP A 91 9.39 10.08 4.60
N PHE A 92 9.19 8.83 4.15
CA PHE A 92 9.93 7.65 4.61
C PHE A 92 10.82 7.05 3.52
N THR A 93 12.03 6.68 3.90
CA THR A 93 12.98 5.92 3.07
C THR A 93 13.16 4.50 3.58
N PHE A 94 13.79 3.63 2.79
CA PHE A 94 14.12 2.28 3.21
C PHE A 94 15.09 2.25 4.41
N SER A 95 15.98 3.23 4.53
CA SER A 95 16.90 3.36 5.66
C SER A 95 16.21 3.70 6.99
N ASP A 96 15.00 4.26 6.94
CA ASP A 96 14.21 4.59 8.13
C ASP A 96 13.42 3.39 8.67
N LEU A 97 13.40 2.28 7.91
CA LEU A 97 12.67 1.06 8.28
C LEU A 97 13.52 0.12 9.14
N HIS A 98 12.88 -0.46 10.15
CA HIS A 98 13.42 -1.65 10.80
C HIS A 98 13.09 -2.87 9.93
N ILE A 99 14.10 -3.40 9.23
CA ILE A 99 13.90 -4.50 8.28
C ILE A 99 14.38 -5.82 8.89
N LYS A 100 13.55 -6.85 8.75
CA LYS A 100 13.89 -8.26 8.99
C LYS A 100 14.03 -8.97 7.66
N LEU A 101 15.22 -9.53 7.43
CA LEU A 101 15.48 -10.32 6.23
C LEU A 101 14.60 -11.57 6.20
N GLY A 102 13.98 -11.84 5.04
CA GLY A 102 13.10 -12.99 4.85
C GLY A 102 11.73 -12.88 5.53
N PHE A 103 11.43 -11.76 6.20
CA PHE A 103 10.12 -11.55 6.83
C PHE A 103 9.08 -11.05 5.80
N PRO A 104 7.83 -11.56 5.82
CA PRO A 104 6.79 -11.11 4.92
C PRO A 104 6.17 -9.79 5.39
N TYR A 105 6.30 -8.76 4.57
CA TYR A 105 5.62 -7.48 4.73
C TYR A 105 4.40 -7.39 3.82
N LEU A 106 3.42 -6.57 4.19
CA LEU A 106 2.17 -6.43 3.43
C LEU A 106 2.16 -5.13 2.64
N HIS A 107 1.79 -5.22 1.37
CA HIS A 107 1.36 -4.12 0.53
C HIS A 107 -0.09 -4.38 0.12
N TRP A 108 -1.00 -3.52 0.57
CA TRP A 108 -2.43 -3.62 0.27
C TRP A 108 -2.81 -2.51 -0.68
N HIS A 109 -3.53 -2.82 -1.76
CA HIS A 109 -4.03 -1.80 -2.70
C HIS A 109 -5.39 -2.20 -3.28
N GLN A 110 -6.06 -1.25 -3.95
CA GLN A 110 -7.35 -1.48 -4.62
C GLN A 110 -8.50 -1.99 -3.72
N GLY A 111 -8.36 -1.89 -2.39
CA GLY A 111 -9.42 -2.21 -1.44
C GLY A 111 -9.37 -3.64 -0.91
N ASP A 112 -8.91 -4.63 -1.69
CA ASP A 112 -8.82 -6.05 -1.29
C ASP A 112 -7.59 -6.78 -1.85
N CYS A 113 -6.73 -6.10 -2.61
CA CYS A 113 -5.59 -6.72 -3.27
C CYS A 113 -4.35 -6.72 -2.38
N GLU A 114 -4.00 -7.89 -1.86
CA GLU A 114 -2.86 -8.11 -0.96
C GLU A 114 -1.62 -8.61 -1.70
N HIS A 115 -0.48 -7.96 -1.47
CA HIS A 115 0.82 -8.34 -2.00
C HIS A 115 1.82 -8.51 -0.86
N VAL A 116 2.58 -9.60 -0.92
CA VAL A 116 3.65 -9.85 0.06
C VAL A 116 4.96 -9.30 -0.49
N VAL A 117 5.59 -8.42 0.29
CA VAL A 117 6.92 -7.87 0.01
C VAL A 117 7.92 -8.54 0.95
N VAL A 118 8.96 -9.16 0.39
CA VAL A 118 10.03 -9.80 1.17
C VAL A 118 11.36 -9.17 0.80
N ILE A 119 12.10 -8.70 1.81
CA ILE A 119 13.46 -8.21 1.63
C ILE A 119 14.41 -9.38 1.85
N THR A 120 15.09 -9.81 0.79
CA THR A 120 15.90 -11.03 0.78
C THR A 120 17.36 -10.79 1.13
N ASP A 121 17.88 -9.58 0.88
CA ASP A 121 19.29 -9.23 1.06
C ASP A 121 19.44 -7.72 1.30
N ILE A 122 20.46 -7.32 2.08
CA ILE A 122 20.87 -5.92 2.33
C ILE A 122 22.40 -5.89 2.27
N LYS A 123 22.96 -4.92 1.55
CA LYS A 123 24.41 -4.79 1.31
C LYS A 123 24.97 -3.50 1.90
#